data_AF-A0A6N9VQL5-F1
#
_entry.id   AF-A0A6N9VQL5-F1
#
_cell.length_a   1.000
_cell.length_b   1.000
_cell.length_c   1.000
_cell.angle_alpha   90.00
_cell.angle_beta   90.00
_cell.angle_gamma   90.00
#
_symmetry.space_group_name_H-M   'P 1'
#
loop_
_entity.id
_entity.type
_entity.pdbx_description
1 polymer ?
#
loop_
_entity_poly.entity_id
_entity_poly.type
_entity_poly.pdbx_seq_one_letter_code
_entity_poly.pdbx_strand_id
1 'polypeptide(L)'
;MFVDTLSVMDEELRSLMDRSRDEAAGSAAYDLLAATDDNEVLARVLVEPGRPLWAREIAAFRLGCAGDRRAFEALVLLLNHRDPERCVSAAHALARLDDPRTPRAAAALATNTLRTAYALHPVRLLTALRAPEAVPALVATLRRLLAPGEPHWRV
;
A
#
# COMPACT_ATOMS: atom_id res chain seq x y z
N MET A 1 24.04 -1.71 7.92
CA MET A 1 22.98 -1.49 8.92
C MET A 1 21.74 -2.24 8.45
N PHE A 2 21.60 -3.51 8.87
CA PHE A 2 20.33 -4.22 8.79
C PHE A 2 19.45 -3.63 9.89
N VAL A 3 18.67 -2.60 9.55
CA VAL A 3 17.49 -2.32 10.36
C VAL A 3 16.67 -3.61 10.29
N ASP A 4 16.50 -4.24 11.44
CA ASP A 4 15.94 -5.59 11.53
C ASP A 4 14.57 -5.60 10.84
N THR A 5 14.44 -6.35 9.75
CA THR A 5 13.22 -6.42 8.94
C THR A 5 11.99 -6.82 9.77
N LEU A 6 12.24 -7.52 10.89
CA LEU A 6 11.25 -7.86 11.90
C LEU A 6 10.83 -6.64 12.73
N SER A 7 11.76 -5.78 13.14
CA SER A 7 11.46 -4.53 13.86
C SER A 7 10.67 -3.54 13.01
N VAL A 8 10.93 -3.48 11.70
CA VAL A 8 10.20 -2.61 10.77
C VAL A 8 8.79 -3.15 10.51
N MET A 9 8.64 -4.48 10.38
CA MET A 9 7.34 -5.13 10.27
C MET A 9 6.46 -4.85 11.49
N ASP A 10 7.03 -4.99 12.68
CA ASP A 10 6.30 -4.75 13.92
C ASP A 10 5.88 -3.28 14.07
N GLU A 11 6.64 -2.34 13.51
CA GLU A 11 6.30 -0.92 13.52
C GLU A 11 5.20 -0.56 12.52
N GLU A 12 5.31 -1.00 11.26
CA GLU A 12 4.30 -0.75 10.23
C GLU A 12 2.95 -1.39 10.60
N LEU A 13 2.99 -2.61 11.13
CA LEU A 13 1.79 -3.28 11.63
C LEU A 13 1.21 -2.53 12.82
N ARG A 14 2.03 -2.09 13.79
CA ARG A 14 1.57 -1.33 14.96
C ARG A 14 0.89 -0.03 14.56
N SER A 15 1.54 0.78 13.71
CA SER A 15 0.99 2.04 13.22
C SER A 15 -0.35 1.85 12.50
N LEU A 16 -0.43 0.85 11.61
CA LEU A 16 -1.68 0.51 10.92
C LEU A 16 -2.77 0.10 11.90
N MET A 17 -2.44 -0.75 12.88
CA MET A 17 -3.41 -1.24 13.87
C MET A 17 -3.91 -0.11 14.77
N ASP A 18 -3.04 0.78 15.23
CA ASP A 18 -3.41 1.92 16.07
C ASP A 18 -4.38 2.86 15.35
N ARG A 19 -4.07 3.26 14.11
CA ARG A 19 -4.99 4.09 13.31
C ARG A 19 -6.31 3.35 13.02
N SER A 20 -6.25 2.07 12.69
CA SER A 20 -7.44 1.28 12.38
C SER A 20 -8.34 1.07 13.60
N ARG A 21 -7.78 1.04 14.82
CA ARG A 21 -8.54 0.96 16.08
C ARG A 21 -9.43 2.18 16.26
N ASP A 22 -8.89 3.36 16.01
CA ASP A 22 -9.63 4.62 16.12
C ASP A 22 -10.75 4.69 15.08
N GLU A 23 -10.47 4.28 13.83
CA GLU A 23 -11.48 4.20 12.77
C GLU A 23 -12.57 3.15 13.02
N ALA A 24 -12.21 2.06 13.71
CA ALA A 24 -13.15 0.99 14.05
C ALA A 24 -14.11 1.35 15.18
N ALA A 25 -13.81 2.39 15.96
CA ALA A 25 -14.65 2.89 17.05
C ALA A 25 -15.16 1.77 18.01
N GLY A 26 -14.29 0.82 18.35
CA GLY A 26 -14.63 -0.31 19.23
C GLY A 26 -15.43 -1.45 18.58
N SER A 27 -15.43 -1.55 17.25
CA SER A 27 -16.09 -2.64 16.53
C SER A 27 -15.52 -4.01 16.90
N ALA A 28 -16.38 -4.99 17.21
CA ALA A 28 -15.97 -6.38 17.42
C ALA A 28 -15.28 -6.99 16.18
N ALA A 29 -15.55 -6.45 14.98
CA ALA A 29 -14.86 -6.87 13.76
C ALA A 29 -13.37 -6.49 13.79
N TYR A 30 -13.00 -5.42 14.47
CA TYR A 30 -11.59 -5.04 14.62
C TYR A 30 -10.85 -6.05 15.48
N ASP A 31 -11.39 -6.42 16.65
CA ASP A 31 -10.76 -7.39 17.54
C ASP A 31 -10.61 -8.76 16.85
N LEU A 32 -11.61 -9.17 16.07
CA LEU A 32 -11.53 -10.39 15.26
C LEU A 32 -10.39 -10.33 14.25
N LEU A 33 -10.27 -9.23 13.48
CA LEU A 33 -9.23 -9.09 12.46
C LEU A 33 -7.84 -8.86 13.04
N ALA A 34 -7.76 -8.28 14.23
CA ALA A 34 -6.52 -8.14 14.99
C ALA A 34 -5.99 -9.49 15.47
N ALA A 35 -6.87 -10.39 15.91
CA ALA A 35 -6.49 -11.64 16.56
C ALA A 35 -6.46 -12.86 15.62
N THR A 36 -7.15 -12.84 14.48
CA THR A 36 -7.24 -14.00 13.59
C THR A 36 -5.92 -14.28 12.87
N ASP A 37 -5.44 -15.53 12.80
CA ASP A 37 -4.34 -15.91 11.89
C ASP A 37 -4.85 -16.64 10.64
N ASP A 38 -6.17 -16.62 10.41
CA ASP A 38 -6.80 -17.31 9.30
C ASP A 38 -6.83 -16.44 8.04
N ASN A 39 -5.99 -16.79 7.07
CA ASN A 39 -5.92 -16.11 5.78
C ASN A 39 -7.25 -16.18 5.00
N GLU A 40 -8.09 -17.20 5.20
CA GLU A 40 -9.40 -17.28 4.53
C GLU A 40 -10.39 -16.27 5.12
N VAL A 41 -10.32 -16.01 6.42
CA VAL A 41 -11.09 -14.93 7.06
C VAL A 41 -10.67 -13.58 6.48
N LEU A 42 -9.37 -13.31 6.41
CA LEU A 42 -8.84 -12.07 5.84
C LEU A 42 -9.20 -11.93 4.35
N ALA A 43 -9.10 -12.99 3.57
CA ALA A 43 -9.42 -12.97 2.14
C ALA A 43 -10.91 -12.67 1.89
N ARG A 44 -11.79 -13.20 2.75
CA ARG A 44 -13.23 -12.90 2.69
C ARG A 44 -13.52 -11.42 2.92
N VAL A 45 -12.82 -10.77 3.84
CA VAL A 45 -12.98 -9.32 4.10
C VAL A 45 -12.67 -8.48 2.88
N LEU A 46 -11.71 -8.89 2.04
CA LEU A 46 -11.36 -8.15 0.82
C LEU A 46 -12.51 -8.11 -0.20
N VAL A 47 -13.28 -9.21 -0.30
CA VAL A 47 -14.33 -9.35 -1.32
C VAL A 47 -15.74 -9.02 -0.81
N GLU A 48 -15.94 -9.03 0.50
CA GLU A 48 -17.27 -8.81 1.07
C GLU A 48 -17.73 -7.34 0.87
N PRO A 49 -18.94 -7.13 0.33
CA PRO A 49 -19.48 -5.80 0.11
C PRO A 49 -19.74 -5.09 1.45
N GLY A 50 -19.64 -3.77 1.46
CA GLY A 50 -19.94 -2.96 2.65
C GLY A 50 -18.90 -3.03 3.78
N ARG A 51 -17.82 -3.82 3.65
CA ARG A 51 -16.72 -3.77 4.62
C ARG A 51 -16.10 -2.36 4.68
N PRO A 52 -15.77 -1.85 5.88
CA PRO A 52 -15.14 -0.55 6.01
C PRO A 52 -13.69 -0.59 5.49
N LEU A 53 -13.13 0.59 5.21
CA LEU A 53 -11.81 0.70 4.60
C LEU A 53 -10.69 0.21 5.54
N TRP A 54 -10.74 0.53 6.83
CA TRP A 54 -9.80 0.01 7.84
C TRP A 54 -9.76 -1.53 7.85
N ALA A 55 -10.91 -2.20 7.68
CA ALA A 55 -10.96 -3.66 7.70
C ALA A 55 -10.28 -4.27 6.47
N ARG A 56 -10.51 -3.67 5.29
CA ARG A 56 -9.82 -4.09 4.05
C ARG A 56 -8.32 -3.80 4.11
N GLU A 57 -7.93 -2.70 4.75
CA GLU A 57 -6.53 -2.34 4.95
C GLU A 57 -5.81 -3.36 5.84
N ILE A 58 -6.36 -3.71 7.01
CA ILE A 58 -5.82 -4.76 7.89
C ILE A 58 -5.67 -6.08 7.11
N ALA A 59 -6.74 -6.50 6.44
CA ALA A 59 -6.75 -7.76 5.70
C ALA A 59 -5.70 -7.77 4.57
N ALA A 60 -5.65 -6.70 3.76
CA ALA A 60 -4.71 -6.61 2.64
C ALA A 60 -3.25 -6.57 3.12
N PHE A 61 -2.97 -5.81 4.17
CA PHE A 61 -1.61 -5.71 4.73
C PHE A 61 -1.13 -7.07 5.25
N ARG A 62 -1.93 -7.73 6.09
CA ARG A 62 -1.56 -9.01 6.71
C ARG A 62 -1.39 -10.11 5.68
N LEU A 63 -2.32 -10.22 4.73
CA LEU A 63 -2.22 -11.16 3.61
C LEU A 63 -0.99 -10.87 2.73
N GLY A 64 -0.72 -9.59 2.42
CA GLY A 64 0.45 -9.19 1.65
C GLY A 64 1.76 -9.59 2.33
N CYS A 65 1.88 -9.33 3.63
CA CYS A 65 3.05 -9.71 4.43
C CYS A 65 3.22 -11.23 4.57
N ALA A 66 2.12 -11.99 4.47
CA ALA A 66 2.11 -13.46 4.45
C ALA A 66 2.35 -14.06 3.04
N GLY A 67 2.48 -13.23 1.99
CA GLY A 67 2.71 -13.71 0.62
C GLY A 67 1.44 -14.13 -0.14
N ASP A 68 0.25 -13.83 0.37
CA ASP A 68 -1.01 -14.18 -0.28
C ASP A 68 -1.39 -13.16 -1.37
N ARG A 69 -1.29 -13.60 -2.63
CA ARG A 69 -1.53 -12.77 -3.83
C ARG A 69 -2.96 -12.26 -3.97
N ARG A 70 -3.92 -12.76 -3.18
CA ARG A 70 -5.28 -12.21 -3.13
C ARG A 70 -5.30 -10.78 -2.61
N ALA A 71 -4.28 -10.35 -1.85
CA ALA A 71 -4.14 -8.98 -1.37
C ALA A 71 -3.78 -7.96 -2.46
N PHE A 72 -3.23 -8.41 -3.60
CA PHE A 72 -2.58 -7.54 -4.58
C PHE A 72 -3.44 -6.35 -5.02
N GLU A 73 -4.68 -6.60 -5.47
CA GLU A 73 -5.56 -5.53 -5.99
C GLU A 73 -5.92 -4.51 -4.90
N ALA A 74 -6.19 -4.99 -3.68
CA ALA A 74 -6.51 -4.13 -2.54
C ALA A 74 -5.31 -3.25 -2.15
N LEU A 75 -4.11 -3.82 -2.14
CA LEU A 75 -2.88 -3.08 -1.84
C LEU A 75 -2.54 -2.04 -2.93
N VAL A 76 -2.74 -2.36 -4.21
CA VAL A 76 -2.54 -1.40 -5.31
C VAL A 76 -3.51 -0.22 -5.19
N LEU A 77 -4.75 -0.46 -4.78
CA LEU A 77 -5.72 0.60 -4.51
C LEU A 77 -5.29 1.48 -3.33
N LEU A 78 -4.80 0.88 -2.24
CA LEU A 78 -4.31 1.60 -1.06
C LEU A 78 -3.03 2.40 -1.35
N LEU A 79 -2.15 1.90 -2.20
CA LEU A 79 -0.93 2.62 -2.64
C LEU A 79 -1.24 3.94 -3.36
N ASN A 80 -2.45 4.07 -3.90
CA ASN A 80 -2.96 5.28 -4.55
C ASN A 80 -3.97 6.04 -3.67
N HIS A 81 -3.93 5.87 -2.35
CA HIS A 81 -4.83 6.57 -1.44
C HIS A 81 -4.35 8.01 -1.18
N ARG A 82 -5.27 8.88 -0.71
CA ARG A 82 -4.94 10.28 -0.34
C ARG A 82 -4.22 10.41 1.00
N ASP A 83 -4.29 9.36 1.80
CA ASP A 83 -3.71 9.28 3.13
C ASP A 83 -2.31 8.68 2.99
N PRO A 84 -1.24 9.44 3.27
CA PRO A 84 0.12 8.97 3.14
C PRO A 84 0.41 7.71 3.97
N GLU A 85 -0.17 7.57 5.17
CA GLU A 85 0.10 6.43 6.04
C GLU A 85 -0.35 5.11 5.41
N ARG A 86 -1.55 5.11 4.80
CA ARG A 86 -2.05 3.96 4.05
C ARG A 86 -1.16 3.58 2.87
N CYS A 87 -0.60 4.59 2.21
CA CYS A 87 0.32 4.39 1.10
C CYS A 87 1.65 3.77 1.56
N VAL A 88 2.16 4.15 2.74
CA VAL A 88 3.35 3.54 3.35
C VAL A 88 3.10 2.07 3.64
N SER A 89 2.03 1.74 4.37
CA SER A 89 1.71 0.35 4.74
C SER A 89 1.45 -0.51 3.49
N ALA A 90 0.76 0.04 2.48
CA ALA A 90 0.53 -0.66 1.22
C ALA A 90 1.82 -0.91 0.43
N ALA A 91 2.71 0.08 0.34
CA ALA A 91 4.01 -0.10 -0.31
C ALA A 91 4.85 -1.16 0.41
N HIS A 92 4.85 -1.17 1.74
CA HIS A 92 5.53 -2.18 2.54
C HIS A 92 5.00 -3.59 2.25
N ALA A 93 3.68 -3.78 2.33
CA ALA A 93 3.06 -5.07 2.07
C ALA A 93 3.25 -5.54 0.62
N LEU A 94 3.21 -4.64 -0.37
CA LEU A 94 3.48 -4.96 -1.78
C LEU A 94 4.92 -5.42 -2.03
N ALA A 95 5.89 -4.78 -1.37
CA ALA A 95 7.29 -5.19 -1.46
C ALA A 95 7.51 -6.59 -0.86
N ARG A 96 6.81 -6.92 0.23
CA ARG A 96 6.87 -8.23 0.88
C ARG A 96 6.10 -9.32 0.14
N LEU A 97 4.99 -8.95 -0.49
CA LEU A 97 4.17 -9.87 -1.27
C LEU A 97 4.95 -10.49 -2.43
N ASP A 98 5.95 -9.77 -2.96
CA ASP A 98 6.81 -10.22 -4.06
C ASP A 98 6.00 -10.72 -5.27
N ASP A 99 4.89 -10.04 -5.56
CA ASP A 99 4.09 -10.32 -6.74
C ASP A 99 4.77 -9.71 -7.98
N PRO A 100 5.00 -10.49 -9.06
CA PRO A 100 5.65 -9.99 -10.27
C PRO A 100 4.88 -8.85 -10.96
N ARG A 101 3.60 -8.64 -10.63
CA ARG A 101 2.79 -7.53 -11.15
C ARG A 101 3.11 -6.19 -10.45
N THR A 102 3.74 -6.20 -9.27
CA THR A 102 3.96 -5.00 -8.44
C THR A 102 4.73 -3.89 -9.16
N PRO A 103 5.88 -4.14 -9.83
CA PRO A 103 6.60 -3.08 -10.53
C PRO A 103 5.75 -2.40 -11.60
N ARG A 104 4.99 -3.17 -12.38
CA ARG A 104 4.13 -2.63 -13.43
C ARG A 104 3.00 -1.78 -12.86
N ALA A 105 2.36 -2.23 -11.79
CA ALA A 105 1.30 -1.47 -11.11
C ALA A 105 1.83 -0.16 -10.52
N ALA A 106 2.96 -0.22 -9.81
CA ALA A 106 3.60 0.97 -9.24
C ALA A 106 4.03 1.98 -10.33
N ALA A 107 4.56 1.50 -11.46
CA ALA A 107 4.89 2.36 -12.61
C ALA A 107 3.65 3.06 -13.20
N ALA A 108 2.53 2.34 -13.32
CA ALA A 108 1.28 2.93 -13.80
C ALA A 108 0.76 4.02 -12.84
N LEU A 109 0.86 3.80 -11.53
CA LEU A 109 0.48 4.79 -10.52
C LEU A 109 1.41 6.01 -10.53
N ALA A 110 2.73 5.79 -10.59
CA ALA A 110 3.73 6.85 -10.63
C ALA A 110 3.59 7.76 -11.86
N THR A 111 3.15 7.20 -13.00
CA THR A 111 3.02 7.93 -14.27
C THR A 111 1.64 8.51 -14.50
N ASN A 112 0.66 8.24 -13.62
CA ASN A 112 -0.70 8.75 -13.74
C ASN A 112 -0.74 10.28 -13.68
N THR A 113 -1.17 10.92 -14.77
CA THR A 113 -1.20 12.38 -14.91
C THR A 113 -2.22 13.04 -13.99
N LEU A 114 -3.37 12.39 -13.77
CA LEU A 114 -4.46 12.92 -12.96
C LEU A 114 -4.17 12.86 -11.45
N ARG A 115 -3.18 12.07 -11.04
CA ARG A 115 -2.86 11.82 -9.62
C ARG A 115 -1.37 11.96 -9.36
N THR A 116 -0.70 12.87 -10.07
CA THR A 116 0.74 13.10 -9.98
C THR A 116 1.19 13.39 -8.53
N ALA A 117 0.37 14.08 -7.74
CA ALA A 117 0.62 14.32 -6.30
C ALA A 117 0.83 13.02 -5.49
N TYR A 118 0.26 11.90 -5.93
CA TYR A 118 0.24 10.64 -5.17
C TYR A 118 1.38 9.71 -5.62
N ALA A 119 2.22 10.14 -6.57
CA ALA A 119 3.28 9.34 -7.15
C ALA A 119 4.42 8.99 -6.19
N LEU A 120 4.57 9.70 -5.06
CA LEU A 120 5.69 9.54 -4.13
C LEU A 120 5.88 8.08 -3.65
N HIS A 121 4.81 7.44 -3.18
CA HIS A 121 4.89 6.08 -2.63
C HIS A 121 5.09 5.01 -3.71
N PRO A 122 4.38 5.07 -4.86
CA PRO A 122 4.73 4.25 -6.03
C PRO A 122 6.20 4.38 -6.46
N VAL A 123 6.76 5.59 -6.50
CA VAL A 123 8.17 5.85 -6.84
C VAL A 123 9.12 5.23 -5.81
N ARG A 124 8.82 5.37 -4.51
CA ARG A 124 9.61 4.75 -3.44
C ARG A 124 9.57 3.23 -3.53
N LEU A 125 8.40 2.65 -3.81
CA LEU A 125 8.25 1.20 -4.00
C LEU A 125 9.09 0.71 -5.19
N LEU A 126 8.98 1.35 -6.35
CA LEU A 126 9.81 1.03 -7.52
C LEU A 126 11.31 1.07 -7.21
N THR A 127 11.73 2.08 -6.43
CA THR A 127 13.13 2.22 -5.98
C THR A 127 13.55 1.08 -5.06
N ALA A 128 12.69 0.70 -4.10
CA ALA A 128 12.94 -0.40 -3.17
C ALA A 128 13.05 -1.76 -3.89
N LEU A 129 12.19 -1.99 -4.89
CA LEU A 129 12.19 -3.21 -5.70
C LEU A 129 13.40 -3.32 -6.64
N ARG A 130 14.13 -2.22 -6.87
CA ARG A 130 15.25 -2.15 -7.84
C ARG A 130 14.86 -2.66 -9.23
N ALA A 131 13.60 -2.49 -9.62
CA ALA A 131 13.09 -2.98 -10.89
C ALA A 131 13.66 -2.12 -12.04
N PRO A 132 14.39 -2.68 -13.02
CA PRO A 132 14.93 -1.90 -14.15
C PRO A 132 13.82 -1.25 -14.99
N GLU A 133 12.63 -1.86 -15.01
CA GLU A 133 11.42 -1.31 -15.65
C GLU A 133 10.91 -0.04 -14.96
N ALA A 134 11.42 0.30 -13.77
CA ALA A 134 11.14 1.56 -13.10
C ALA A 134 11.76 2.77 -13.83
N VAL A 135 12.87 2.59 -14.57
CA VAL A 135 13.63 3.72 -15.13
C VAL A 135 12.78 4.59 -16.06
N PRO A 136 12.03 4.05 -17.06
CA PRO A 136 11.16 4.87 -17.89
C PRO A 136 10.06 5.58 -17.08
N ALA A 137 9.50 4.90 -16.09
CA ALA A 137 8.44 5.46 -15.23
C ALA A 137 8.97 6.64 -14.40
N LEU A 138 10.13 6.48 -13.76
CA LEU A 138 10.79 7.51 -12.96
C LEU A 138 11.16 8.73 -13.81
N VAL A 139 11.75 8.52 -14.99
CA VAL A 139 12.08 9.61 -15.92
C VAL A 139 10.82 10.38 -16.33
N ALA A 140 9.73 9.68 -16.66
CA ALA A 140 8.47 10.30 -17.05
C ALA A 140 7.85 11.13 -15.90
N THR A 141 7.82 10.58 -14.68
CA THR A 141 7.28 11.27 -13.50
C THR A 141 8.11 12.51 -13.14
N LEU A 142 9.45 12.40 -13.11
CA LEU A 142 10.33 13.51 -12.76
C LEU A 142 10.28 14.65 -13.80
N ARG A 143 10.26 14.33 -15.09
CA ARG A 143 10.11 15.34 -16.15
C ARG A 143 8.87 16.20 -15.95
N ARG A 144 7.79 15.60 -15.48
CA ARG A 144 6.52 16.28 -15.23
C ARG A 144 6.54 17.12 -13.96
N LEU A 145 7.02 16.55 -12.85
CA LEU A 145 7.14 17.28 -11.58
C LEU A 145 8.01 18.53 -11.70
N LEU A 146 9.01 18.49 -12.59
CA LEU A 146 9.93 19.59 -12.86
C LEU A 146 9.48 20.51 -14.01
N ALA A 147 8.37 20.20 -14.69
CA ALA A 147 7.87 21.02 -15.79
C ALA A 147 7.28 22.34 -15.26
N PRO A 148 7.71 23.50 -15.78
CA PRO A 148 7.11 24.78 -15.39
C PRO A 148 5.64 24.84 -15.81
N GLY A 149 4.74 25.17 -14.88
CA GLY A 149 3.33 25.42 -15.19
C GLY A 149 2.33 24.28 -14.94
N GLU A 150 2.79 23.10 -14.51
CA GLU A 150 1.88 22.04 -14.03
C GLU A 150 1.75 22.08 -12.49
N PRO A 151 0.61 22.57 -11.94
CA PRO A 151 0.38 22.54 -10.50
C PRO A 151 0.12 21.10 -10.03
N HIS A 152 1.20 20.39 -9.71
CA HIS A 152 1.17 19.01 -9.20
C HIS A 152 0.78 18.91 -7.72
N TRP A 153 0.57 20.04 -7.03
CA TRP A 153 0.26 20.12 -5.60
C TRP A 153 -1.22 20.44 -5.30
N ARG A 154 -2.07 20.58 -6.32
CA ARG A 154 -3.52 20.80 -6.11
C ARG A 154 -4.26 19.48 -6.04
N VAL A 155 -4.27 18.86 -4.87
CA VAL A 155 -5.27 17.85 -4.48
C VAL A 155 -5.74 18.14 -3.06
#